data_AF-A0A0C9XG75-F1
#
_entry.id   AF-A0A0C9XG75-F1
#
_cell.length_a   1.000
_cell.length_b   1.000
_cell.length_c   1.000
_cell.angle_alpha   90.00
_cell.angle_beta   90.00
_cell.angle_gamma   90.00
#
_symmetry.space_group_name_H-M   'P 1'
#
loop_
_entity.id
_entity.type
_entity.pdbx_description
1 polymer ?
#
loop_
_entity_poly.entity_id
_entity_poly.type
_entity_poly.pdbx_seq_one_letter_code
_entity_poly.pdbx_strand_id
1 'polypeptide(L)' 'KWRLSDFFTELFNYCFPIDFRLRQREKLQSCYQNSKTVKEYLYDLNELWNMIGETDEGNKAYKFW' A
#
# COMPACT_ATOMS: atom_id res chain seq x y z
N LYS A 1 8.27 -20.67 -21.70
CA LYS A 1 9.47 -20.14 -20.99
C LYS A 1 8.94 -19.18 -19.93
N TRP A 2 9.23 -19.40 -18.65
CA TRP A 2 8.78 -18.49 -17.58
C TRP A 2 9.55 -17.17 -17.65
N ARG A 3 8.85 -16.04 -17.50
CA ARG A 3 9.50 -14.73 -17.31
C ARG A 3 9.71 -14.49 -15.82
N LEU A 4 10.69 -13.66 -15.49
CA LEU A 4 10.94 -13.26 -14.10
C LEU A 4 9.71 -12.59 -13.46
N SER A 5 8.93 -11.84 -14.24
CA SER A 5 7.65 -11.27 -13.82
C SER A 5 6.65 -12.34 -13.37
N ASP A 6 6.56 -13.44 -14.11
CA ASP A 6 5.61 -14.51 -13.85
C ASP A 6 5.98 -15.22 -12.52
N PHE A 7 7.28 -15.41 -12.26
CA PHE A 7 7.76 -15.95 -10.99
C PHE A 7 7.37 -15.07 -9.79
N PHE A 8 7.58 -13.75 -9.88
CA PHE A 8 7.23 -12.84 -8.77
C PHE A 8 5.73 -12.73 -8.56
N THR A 9 4.93 -12.76 -9.63
CA THR A 9 3.47 -12.80 -9.53
C THR A 9 3.00 -14.05 -8.80
N GLU A 10 3.50 -15.23 -9.17
CA GLU A 10 3.11 -16.48 -8.51
C GLU A 10 3.63 -16.59 -7.07
N LEU A 11 4.84 -16.10 -6.79
CA LEU A 11 5.36 -16.02 -5.42
C LEU A 11 4.47 -15.12 -4.55
N PHE A 12 4.04 -13.98 -5.08
CA PHE A 12 3.11 -13.09 -4.37
C PHE A 12 1.76 -13.77 -4.13
N ASN A 13 1.18 -14.40 -5.15
CA ASN A 13 -0.10 -15.12 -5.05
C ASN A 13 -0.05 -16.30 -4.08
N TYR A 14 1.13 -16.93 -3.92
CA TYR A 14 1.35 -17.99 -2.94
C TYR A 14 1.46 -17.45 -1.50
N CYS A 15 2.19 -16.35 -1.31
CA CYS A 15 2.45 -15.80 0.03
C CYS A 15 1.29 -14.99 0.61
N PHE A 16 0.45 -14.40 -0.26
CA PHE A 16 -0.59 -13.46 0.16
C PHE A 16 -1.98 -13.90 -0.28
N PRO A 17 -3.02 -13.65 0.52
CA PRO A 17 -4.39 -13.95 0.12
C PRO A 17 -4.82 -13.08 -1.07
N ILE A 18 -5.80 -13.57 -1.85
CA ILE A 18 -6.28 -12.91 -3.06
C ILE A 18 -6.82 -11.48 -2.81
N ASP A 19 -7.30 -11.20 -1.60
CA ASP A 19 -7.83 -9.92 -1.17
C ASP A 19 -6.79 -9.03 -0.47
N PHE A 20 -5.52 -9.44 -0.42
CA PHE A 20 -4.47 -8.71 0.30
C PHE A 20 -4.41 -7.23 -0.10
N ARG A 21 -4.39 -6.95 -1.41
CA ARG A 21 -4.34 -5.57 -1.93
C ARG A 21 -5.59 -4.77 -1.57
N LEU A 22 -6.76 -5.42 -1.54
CA LEU A 22 -8.01 -4.79 -1.12
C LEU A 22 -7.92 -4.40 0.36
N ARG A 23 -7.47 -5.31 1.23
CA ARG A 23 -7.28 -5.04 2.66
C ARG A 23 -6.30 -3.90 2.92
N GLN A 24 -5.22 -3.79 2.15
CA GLN A 24 -4.29 -2.65 2.28
C GLN A 24 -4.94 -1.33 1.85
N ARG A 25 -5.79 -1.33 0.82
CA ARG A 25 -6.57 -0.14 0.42
C ARG A 25 -7.57 0.28 1.49
N GLU A 26 -8.26 -0.67 2.12
CA GLU A 26 -9.16 -0.39 3.24
C GLU A 26 -8.40 0.21 4.43
N LYS A 27 -7.23 -0.35 4.78
CA LYS A 27 -6.34 0.22 5.80
C LYS A 27 -5.95 1.65 5.46
N LEU A 28 -5.57 1.92 4.21
CA LEU A 28 -5.25 3.27 3.74
C LEU A 28 -6.44 4.22 3.89
N GLN A 29 -7.65 3.80 3.53
CA GLN A 29 -8.85 4.61 3.71
C GLN A 29 -9.08 4.97 5.17
N SER A 30 -8.92 4.01 6.09
CA SER A 30 -9.07 4.20 7.54
C SER A 30 -7.86 4.79 8.26
N CYS A 31 -6.75 5.06 7.56
CA CYS A 31 -5.55 5.63 8.18
C CYS A 31 -5.71 7.14 8.35
N TYR A 32 -5.56 7.63 9.59
CA TYR A 32 -5.67 9.05 9.94
C TYR A 32 -4.55 9.42 10.92
N GLN A 33 -4.17 10.70 10.94
CA GLN A 33 -3.14 11.20 11.84
C GLN A 33 -3.55 11.02 13.31
N ASN A 34 -4.76 11.41 13.70
CA ASN A 34 -5.25 11.34 15.07
C ASN A 34 -4.23 11.94 16.07
N SER A 35 -3.79 11.15 17.05
CA SER A 35 -2.79 11.52 18.06
C SER A 35 -1.33 11.28 17.61
N LYS A 36 -1.10 10.81 16.38
CA LYS A 36 0.25 10.59 15.83
C LYS A 36 0.90 11.92 15.47
N THR A 37 2.22 11.96 15.56
CA THR A 37 2.99 13.03 14.94
C THR A 37 2.84 12.97 13.41
N VAL A 38 3.03 14.10 12.75
CA VAL A 38 3.01 14.17 11.27
C VAL A 38 4.00 13.17 10.66
N LYS A 39 5.16 12.98 11.29
CA LYS A 39 6.20 12.05 10.83
C LYS A 39 5.75 10.59 10.91
N GLU A 40 5.12 10.18 12.01
CA GLU A 40 4.58 8.83 12.18
C GLU A 40 3.43 8.57 11.19
N TYR A 41 2.53 9.55 11.01
CA TYR A 41 1.46 9.42 10.04
C TYR A 41 1.97 9.28 8.61
N LEU A 42 2.96 10.11 8.22
CA LEU A 42 3.60 10.01 6.91
C LEU A 42 4.33 8.67 6.71
N TYR A 43 4.94 8.12 7.77
CA TYR A 43 5.58 6.81 7.72
C TYR A 43 4.55 5.72 7.39
N ASP A 44 3.43 5.67 8.11
CA ASP A 44 2.38 4.68 7.89
C ASP A 44 1.77 4.77 6.49
N LEU A 45 1.54 6.00 6.00
CA LEU A 45 1.04 6.23 4.65
C LEU A 45 2.03 5.74 3.59
N ASN A 46 3.33 6.00 3.76
CA ASN A 46 4.35 5.54 2.83
C ASN A 46 4.43 4.01 2.76
N GLU A 47 4.34 3.32 3.90
CA GLU A 47 4.28 1.85 3.90
C GLU A 47 3.07 1.34 3.09
N LEU A 48 1.89 1.92 3.32
CA LEU A 48 0.66 1.53 2.63
C LEU A 48 0.72 1.83 1.14
N TRP A 49 1.18 3.02 0.74
CA TRP A 49 1.35 3.39 -0.67
C TRP A 49 2.31 2.46 -1.40
N ASN A 50 3.44 2.11 -0.77
CA ASN A 50 4.40 1.17 -1.34
C ASN A 50 3.80 -0.24 -1.49
N MET A 51 3.02 -0.70 -0.51
CA MET A 51 2.37 -2.01 -0.57
C MET A 51 1.31 -2.10 -1.69
N ILE A 52 0.54 -1.03 -1.93
CA ILE A 52 -0.51 -1.03 -2.97
C ILE A 52 0.00 -0.56 -4.34
N GLY A 53 1.22 -0.05 -4.41
CA GLY A 53 1.81 0.53 -5.62
C GLY A 53 1.18 1.86 -6.02
N GLU A 54 0.81 2.71 -5.05
CA GLU A 54 0.31 4.06 -5.34
C GLU A 54 1.46 4.95 -5.81
N THR A 55 1.31 5.54 -6.99
CA THR A 55 2.33 6.39 -7.63
C THR A 55 1.81 7.78 -7.93
N ASP A 56 0.50 8.01 -7.87
CA ASP A 56 -0.08 9.31 -8.14
C ASP A 56 0.15 10.27 -6.96
N GLU A 57 0.98 11.29 -7.17
CA GLU A 57 1.33 12.26 -6.13
C GLU A 57 0.12 13.09 -5.67
N GLY A 58 -0.87 13.31 -6.55
CA GLY A 58 -2.11 14.01 -6.23
C GLY A 58 -2.95 13.24 -5.21
N ASN A 59 -3.13 11.94 -5.42
CA ASN A 59 -3.81 11.04 -4.49
C ASN A 59 -3.09 10.94 -3.15
N LYS A 60 -1.74 10.89 -3.18
CA LYS A 60 -0.92 10.90 -1.96
C LYS A 60 -1.10 12.18 -1.16
N ALA A 61 -1.03 13.32 -1.83
CA ALA A 61 -1.25 14.63 -1.21
C ALA A 61 -2.68 14.73 -0.65
N TYR A 62 -3.69 14.36 -1.44
CA TYR A 62 -5.09 14.39 -1.01
C TYR A 62 -5.37 13.53 0.22
N LYS A 63 -4.70 12.37 0.36
CA LYS A 63 -4.85 11.52 1.54
C LYS A 63 -4.05 12.00 2.76
N PHE A 64 -2.94 12.69 2.52
CA PHE A 64 -2.08 13.22 3.58
C PHE A 64 -2.68 14.47 4.26
N TRP A 65 -3.38 15.30 3.49
CA TRP A 65 -4.12 16.47 3.97
C TRP A 65 -5.48 16.08 4.58
#